data_AF-A0A1H7GAE3-F1
#
_entry.id   AF-A0A1H7GAE3-F1
#
_cell.length_a   1.000
_cell.length_b   1.000
_cell.length_c   1.000
_cell.angle_alpha   90.00
_cell.angle_beta   90.00
_cell.angle_gamma   90.00
#
_symmetry.space_group_name_H-M   'P 1'
#
loop_
_entity.id
_entity.type
_entity.pdbx_description
1 polymer ?
#
loop_
_entity_poly.entity_id
_entity_poly.type
_entity_poly.pdbx_seq_one_letter_code
_entity_poly.pdbx_strand_id
1 'polypeptide(L)'
;LENGFKIKPEDWKYIKRGIIIATIIAITVFLRVYGMGNGQFEAGSQIANGVKGTNGELTDPAYNPDISYYLTNFPNFISNSHTIFESNPVLEYPTPLSFAVFALLFIGIGFWLYDNKLKAEKRDVIPVILILIGIISFTRVTSVATTLLILIAFYLIGKNSEHKNELFMLIWILANAIFFSYHIIKVNRYILPIVPPFIFFILLAINTIPEHININKNVIPIVLIALFAIQAFAFTATVEPTNKYLATEEISNYIIDSNPDYENMTIGVYNIRPYSWWIGPNTIILHADVPGEIDQSNVSYYISQSRIDNLKNFTEVKNSGGLHLYENNNF
;
A
#
# COMPACT_ATOMS: atom_id res chain seq x y z
N LEU A 1 -34.58 -6.79 -11.16
CA LEU A 1 -34.51 -7.60 -9.91
C LEU A 1 -35.24 -6.84 -8.81
N GLU A 2 -36.57 -6.98 -8.73
CA GLU A 2 -37.47 -6.21 -7.83
C GLU A 2 -37.36 -6.55 -6.34
N ASN A 3 -36.45 -7.44 -5.96
CA ASN A 3 -36.14 -7.70 -4.58
C ASN A 3 -34.67 -7.38 -4.36
N GLY A 4 -34.38 -6.28 -3.64
CA GLY A 4 -33.05 -6.05 -3.09
C GLY A 4 -32.55 -7.28 -2.35
N PHE A 5 -31.22 -7.40 -2.17
CA PHE A 5 -30.56 -8.48 -1.41
C PHE A 5 -31.23 -8.65 -0.03
N LYS A 6 -32.33 -9.40 0.01
CA LYS A 6 -32.91 -9.91 1.25
C LYS A 6 -32.04 -11.10 1.54
N ILE A 7 -31.13 -10.94 2.48
CA ILE A 7 -30.41 -12.06 3.09
C ILE A 7 -31.50 -12.98 3.61
N LYS A 8 -31.72 -14.07 2.87
CA LYS A 8 -32.68 -15.07 3.29
C LYS A 8 -32.09 -15.85 4.45
N PRO A 9 -32.91 -16.51 5.27
CA PRO A 9 -32.42 -17.37 6.35
C PRO A 9 -31.41 -18.42 5.86
N GLU A 10 -31.57 -18.90 4.62
CA GLU A 10 -30.67 -19.83 3.91
C GLU A 10 -29.30 -19.23 3.57
N ASP A 11 -29.23 -17.92 3.28
CA ASP A 11 -27.99 -17.20 2.97
C ASP A 11 -27.10 -17.04 4.21
N TRP A 12 -27.72 -17.04 5.40
CA TRP A 12 -27.03 -16.86 6.67
C TRP A 12 -26.00 -17.95 6.94
N LYS A 13 -26.23 -19.17 6.41
CA LYS A 13 -25.25 -20.26 6.46
C LYS A 13 -23.98 -19.91 5.69
N TYR A 14 -24.12 -19.30 4.51
CA TYR A 14 -22.99 -18.93 3.66
C TYR A 14 -22.26 -17.70 4.20
N ILE A 15 -23.00 -16.71 4.70
CA ILE A 15 -22.41 -15.54 5.36
C ILE A 15 -21.61 -15.95 6.60
N LYS A 16 -22.17 -16.80 7.47
CA LYS A 16 -21.44 -17.34 8.63
C LYS A 16 -20.19 -18.11 8.20
N ARG A 17 -20.28 -18.96 7.18
CA ARG A 17 -19.12 -19.67 6.63
C ARG A 17 -18.06 -18.70 6.11
N GLY A 18 -18.46 -17.67 5.38
CA GLY A 18 -17.56 -16.62 4.89
C GLY A 18 -16.85 -15.89 6.03
N ILE A 19 -17.59 -15.49 7.09
CA ILE A 19 -17.02 -14.86 8.28
C ILE A 19 -16.04 -15.82 8.97
N ILE A 20 -16.41 -17.08 9.18
CA ILE A 20 -15.54 -18.07 9.82
C ILE A 20 -14.26 -18.28 9.00
N ILE A 21 -14.37 -18.46 7.69
CA ILE A 21 -13.22 -18.63 6.79
C ILE A 21 -12.33 -17.37 6.83
N ALA A 22 -12.91 -16.18 6.72
CA ALA A 22 -12.17 -14.93 6.78
C ALA A 22 -11.44 -14.76 8.13
N THR A 23 -12.10 -15.08 9.24
CA THR A 23 -11.51 -15.04 10.58
C THR A 23 -10.37 -16.05 10.71
N ILE A 24 -10.54 -17.28 10.22
CA ILE A 24 -9.47 -18.30 10.24
C ILE A 24 -8.27 -17.80 9.43
N ILE A 25 -8.48 -17.31 8.20
CA ILE A 25 -7.42 -16.76 7.37
C ILE A 25 -6.72 -15.59 8.09
N ALA A 26 -7.49 -14.66 8.66
CA ALA A 26 -6.96 -13.52 9.38
C ALA A 26 -6.11 -13.94 10.59
N ILE A 27 -6.58 -14.90 11.39
CA ILE A 27 -5.83 -15.45 12.53
C ILE A 27 -4.57 -16.16 12.06
N THR A 28 -4.63 -17.00 11.03
CA THR A 28 -3.45 -17.71 10.50
C THR A 28 -2.38 -16.73 10.01
N VAL A 29 -2.78 -15.73 9.23
CA VAL A 29 -1.87 -14.68 8.76
C VAL A 29 -1.32 -13.90 9.96
N PHE A 30 -2.17 -13.49 10.89
CA PHE A 30 -1.75 -12.76 12.08
C PHE A 30 -0.73 -13.54 12.91
N LEU A 31 -0.99 -14.82 13.23
CA LEU A 31 -0.07 -15.66 13.99
C LEU A 31 1.27 -15.84 13.27
N ARG A 32 1.26 -15.98 11.94
CA ARG A 32 2.50 -16.10 11.17
C ARG A 32 3.30 -14.80 11.21
N VAL A 33 2.65 -13.66 10.99
CA VAL A 33 3.29 -12.33 11.05
C VAL A 33 3.79 -12.03 12.46
N TYR A 34 3.01 -12.34 13.49
CA TYR A 34 3.37 -12.17 14.89
C TYR A 34 4.57 -13.04 15.29
N GLY A 35 4.61 -14.30 14.84
CA GLY A 35 5.75 -15.20 15.03
C GLY A 35 7.00 -14.70 14.32
N MET A 36 6.89 -14.23 13.07
CA MET A 36 8.01 -13.64 12.32
C MET A 36 8.51 -12.34 12.95
N GLY A 37 7.64 -11.60 13.63
CA GLY A 37 7.98 -10.36 14.34
C GLY A 37 8.48 -10.56 15.77
N ASN A 38 8.79 -11.79 16.20
CA ASN A 38 9.23 -12.10 17.57
C ASN A 38 8.27 -11.58 18.66
N GLY A 39 6.97 -11.67 18.40
CA GLY A 39 5.93 -11.17 19.30
C GLY A 39 5.65 -9.67 19.16
N GLN A 40 6.30 -8.98 18.22
CA GLN A 40 5.96 -7.62 17.85
C GLN A 40 5.05 -7.59 16.61
N PHE A 41 3.94 -6.85 16.71
CA PHE A 41 3.02 -6.62 15.60
C PHE A 41 2.98 -5.13 15.26
N GLU A 42 4.03 -4.63 14.61
CA GLU A 42 4.12 -3.22 14.19
C GLU A 42 3.01 -2.81 13.22
N ALA A 43 2.40 -3.75 12.49
CA ALA A 43 1.23 -3.44 11.67
C ALA A 43 0.05 -2.94 12.52
N GLY A 44 -0.08 -3.39 13.78
CA GLY A 44 -1.12 -2.94 14.70
C GLY A 44 -0.94 -1.49 15.13
N SER A 45 0.30 -1.07 15.42
CA SER A 45 0.59 0.34 15.68
C SER A 45 0.40 1.18 14.41
N GLN A 46 0.81 0.70 13.23
CA GLN A 46 0.57 1.40 11.96
C GLN A 46 -0.93 1.56 11.63
N ILE A 47 -1.76 0.54 11.90
CA ILE A 47 -3.22 0.61 11.71
C ILE A 47 -3.83 1.58 12.72
N ALA A 48 -3.49 1.46 14.01
CA ALA A 48 -3.96 2.38 15.04
C ALA A 48 -3.54 3.84 14.77
N ASN A 49 -2.35 4.04 14.22
CA ASN A 49 -1.80 5.33 13.83
C ASN A 49 -2.49 5.87 12.57
N GLY A 50 -2.81 5.03 11.58
CA GLY A 50 -3.65 5.40 10.43
C GLY A 50 -5.08 5.79 10.82
N VAL A 51 -5.61 5.19 11.89
CA VAL A 51 -6.92 5.55 12.49
C VAL A 51 -6.85 6.89 13.25
N LYS A 52 -5.74 7.17 13.95
CA LYS A 52 -5.52 8.41 14.70
C LYS A 52 -4.99 9.58 13.86
N GLY A 53 -4.44 9.29 12.67
CA GLY A 53 -3.81 10.30 11.80
C GLY A 53 -2.49 10.85 12.34
N THR A 54 -1.82 10.16 13.28
CA THR A 54 -0.60 10.66 13.92
C THR A 54 0.52 9.63 13.92
N ASN A 55 1.69 10.14 13.54
CA ASN A 55 3.05 9.59 13.63
C ASN A 55 3.35 8.39 12.70
N GLY A 56 3.89 8.72 11.52
CA GLY A 56 5.10 8.04 11.05
C GLY A 56 6.32 8.69 11.73
N GLU A 57 7.41 7.96 11.89
CA GLU A 57 8.66 8.58 12.33
C GLU A 57 9.08 9.64 11.29
N LEU A 58 9.48 10.84 11.74
CA LEU A 58 10.00 11.89 10.86
C LEU A 58 11.22 11.43 10.05
N THR A 59 11.88 10.38 10.53
CA THR A 59 13.03 9.73 9.93
C THR A 59 12.66 8.61 8.96
N ASP A 60 11.39 8.23 8.83
CA ASP A 60 10.94 7.22 7.86
C ASP A 60 11.09 7.79 6.43
N PRO A 61 11.82 7.12 5.53
CA PRO A 61 11.95 7.53 4.13
C PRO A 61 10.64 7.72 3.36
N ALA A 62 9.56 7.08 3.80
CA ALA A 62 8.24 7.18 3.22
C ALA A 62 7.34 8.18 3.98
N TYR A 63 7.85 8.92 4.96
CA TYR A 63 7.13 10.01 5.61
C TYR A 63 6.79 11.10 4.59
N ASN A 64 5.50 11.32 4.32
CA ASN A 64 5.03 12.41 3.49
C ASN A 64 3.64 12.88 3.95
N PRO A 65 3.52 14.09 4.52
CA PRO A 65 2.26 14.63 5.04
C PRO A 65 1.32 15.15 3.94
N ASP A 66 1.71 15.12 2.66
CA ASP A 66 0.84 15.54 1.56
C ASP A 66 -0.38 14.63 1.42
N ILE A 67 -1.54 15.19 1.78
CA ILE A 67 -2.84 14.55 1.72
C ILE A 67 -3.21 14.22 0.26
N SER A 68 -2.73 15.03 -0.69
CA SER A 68 -3.01 14.87 -2.12
C SER A 68 -2.08 13.88 -2.83
N TYR A 69 -1.08 13.32 -2.13
CA TYR A 69 0.00 12.54 -2.74
C TYR A 69 -0.48 11.49 -3.76
N TYR A 70 -1.42 10.62 -3.38
CA TYR A 70 -1.90 9.56 -4.27
C TYR A 70 -2.78 10.07 -5.42
N LEU A 71 -3.46 11.20 -5.22
CA LEU A 71 -4.25 11.82 -6.27
C LEU A 71 -3.34 12.49 -7.31
N THR A 72 -2.37 13.27 -6.85
CA THR A 72 -1.39 13.98 -7.69
C THR A 72 -0.50 13.00 -8.45
N ASN A 73 -0.10 11.90 -7.81
CA ASN A 73 0.75 10.87 -8.43
C ASN A 73 -0.03 9.78 -9.16
N PHE A 74 -1.37 9.83 -9.21
CA PHE A 74 -2.17 8.80 -9.88
C PHE A 74 -1.73 8.53 -11.32
N PRO A 75 -1.44 9.57 -12.13
CA PRO A 75 -0.97 9.35 -13.48
C PRO A 75 0.32 8.51 -13.53
N ASN A 76 1.23 8.67 -12.57
CA ASN A 76 2.47 7.90 -12.50
C ASN A 76 2.23 6.41 -12.18
N PHE A 77 1.16 6.08 -11.45
CA PHE A 77 0.78 4.69 -11.15
C PHE A 77 0.19 3.95 -12.35
N ILE A 78 -0.38 4.66 -13.33
CA ILE A 78 -0.87 4.05 -14.58
C ILE A 78 0.30 3.78 -15.53
N SER A 79 1.12 4.80 -15.75
CA SER A 79 2.27 4.73 -16.64
C SER A 79 3.23 5.89 -16.37
N ASN A 80 4.48 5.58 -16.07
CA ASN A 80 5.55 6.53 -15.80
C ASN A 80 6.79 6.22 -16.64
N SER A 81 7.69 7.19 -16.75
CA SER A 81 8.88 7.06 -17.59
C SER A 81 10.02 6.30 -16.92
N HIS A 82 10.23 6.46 -15.61
CA HIS A 82 11.28 5.78 -14.84
C HIS A 82 11.00 5.84 -13.33
N THR A 83 11.74 5.01 -12.57
CA THR A 83 11.71 4.98 -11.09
C THR A 83 13.02 5.51 -10.52
N ILE A 84 12.93 6.37 -9.52
CA ILE A 84 14.09 6.89 -8.79
C ILE A 84 14.21 6.18 -7.44
N PHE A 85 15.41 5.69 -7.13
CA PHE A 85 15.73 4.91 -5.92
C PHE A 85 16.63 5.72 -4.96
N GLU A 86 16.12 6.82 -4.40
CA GLU A 86 16.88 7.59 -3.40
C GLU A 86 16.69 7.09 -1.97
N SER A 87 15.51 6.56 -1.62
CA SER A 87 15.27 5.84 -0.36
C SER A 87 13.97 5.02 -0.43
N ASN A 88 12.82 5.69 -0.54
CA ASN A 88 11.56 5.12 -1.00
C ASN A 88 11.46 5.27 -2.53
N PRO A 89 11.14 4.22 -3.30
CA PRO A 89 11.01 4.34 -4.75
C PRO A 89 9.95 5.37 -5.14
N VAL A 90 10.31 6.34 -5.99
CA VAL A 90 9.38 7.35 -6.51
C VAL A 90 9.20 7.14 -8.02
N LEU A 91 7.95 7.22 -8.47
CA LEU A 91 7.60 7.15 -9.89
C LEU A 91 7.50 8.56 -10.45
N GLU A 92 8.27 8.87 -11.48
CA GLU A 92 8.32 10.22 -12.05
C GLU A 92 7.93 10.28 -13.53
N TYR A 93 7.41 11.45 -13.90
CA TYR A 93 6.98 11.84 -15.24
C TYR A 93 5.96 10.87 -15.85
N PRO A 94 4.65 11.13 -15.66
CA PRO A 94 3.62 10.29 -16.22
C PRO A 94 3.66 10.36 -17.74
N THR A 95 3.56 9.21 -18.40
CA THR A 95 3.67 9.17 -19.86
C THR A 95 2.35 9.64 -20.52
N PRO A 96 2.37 9.99 -21.82
CA PRO A 96 1.16 10.28 -22.57
C PRO A 96 0.09 9.18 -22.50
N LEU A 97 0.49 7.90 -22.33
CA LEU A 97 -0.44 6.78 -22.16
C LEU A 97 -1.33 6.96 -20.93
N SER A 98 -0.76 7.45 -19.83
CA SER A 98 -1.50 7.69 -18.60
C SER A 98 -2.65 8.69 -18.80
N PHE A 99 -2.35 9.81 -19.48
CA PHE A 99 -3.35 10.82 -19.81
C PHE A 99 -4.37 10.32 -20.83
N ALA A 100 -3.96 9.49 -21.79
CA ALA A 100 -4.89 8.86 -22.73
C ALA A 100 -5.89 7.93 -22.02
N VAL A 101 -5.43 7.16 -21.03
CA VAL A 101 -6.30 6.31 -20.19
C VAL A 101 -7.30 7.16 -19.40
N PHE A 102 -6.86 8.27 -18.81
CA PHE A 102 -7.78 9.19 -18.14
C PHE A 102 -8.79 9.82 -19.09
N ALA A 103 -8.36 10.27 -20.26
CA ALA A 103 -9.26 10.82 -21.27
C ALA A 103 -10.32 9.79 -21.68
N LEU A 104 -9.92 8.56 -21.94
CA LEU A 104 -10.82 7.45 -22.23
C LEU A 104 -11.82 7.21 -21.09
N LEU A 105 -11.33 7.18 -19.84
CA LEU A 105 -12.17 6.99 -18.67
C LEU A 105 -13.21 8.12 -18.51
N PHE A 106 -12.80 9.38 -18.64
CA PHE A 106 -13.71 10.53 -18.52
C PHE A 106 -14.73 10.58 -19.66
N ILE A 107 -14.34 10.28 -20.90
CA ILE A 107 -15.26 10.21 -22.04
C ILE A 107 -16.28 9.07 -21.81
N GLY A 108 -15.81 7.89 -21.42
CA GLY A 108 -16.67 6.74 -21.18
C GLY A 108 -17.65 6.96 -20.02
N ILE A 109 -17.19 7.53 -18.90
CA ILE A 109 -18.07 7.94 -17.79
C ILE A 109 -19.07 9.00 -18.28
N GLY A 110 -18.64 9.96 -19.10
CA GLY A 110 -19.52 10.98 -19.67
C GLY A 110 -20.67 10.39 -20.49
N PHE A 111 -20.38 9.46 -21.39
CA PHE A 111 -21.43 8.75 -22.14
C PHE A 111 -22.29 7.87 -21.24
N TRP A 112 -21.69 7.16 -20.29
CA TRP A 112 -22.45 6.33 -19.36
C TRP A 112 -23.44 7.16 -18.53
N LEU A 113 -23.03 8.35 -18.06
CA LEU A 113 -23.92 9.29 -17.37
C LEU A 113 -25.03 9.83 -18.29
N TYR A 114 -24.70 10.05 -19.57
CA TYR A 114 -25.66 10.50 -20.58
C TYR A 114 -26.76 9.46 -20.85
N ASP A 115 -26.40 8.19 -21.00
CA ASP A 115 -27.35 7.10 -21.22
C ASP A 115 -28.27 6.87 -20.03
N ASN A 116 -27.69 6.87 -18.83
CA ASN A 116 -28.38 6.49 -17.61
C ASN A 116 -29.15 7.63 -16.96
N LYS A 117 -29.08 8.85 -17.54
CA LYS A 117 -29.84 10.05 -17.16
C LYS A 117 -30.12 10.11 -15.66
N LEU A 118 -29.06 10.14 -14.84
CA LEU A 118 -29.19 10.11 -13.38
C LEU A 118 -30.11 11.24 -12.92
N LYS A 119 -31.35 10.91 -12.54
CA LYS A 119 -32.31 11.85 -11.97
C LYS A 119 -32.14 11.86 -10.47
N ALA A 120 -31.88 13.04 -9.91
CA ALA A 120 -31.90 13.22 -8.46
C ALA A 120 -33.34 13.00 -7.96
N GLU A 121 -33.54 11.93 -7.19
CA GLU A 121 -34.80 11.68 -6.52
C GLU A 121 -34.80 12.35 -5.14
N LYS A 122 -36.00 12.63 -4.59
CA LYS A 122 -36.12 13.16 -3.22
C LYS A 122 -35.42 12.29 -2.17
N ARG A 123 -35.30 10.97 -2.43
CA ARG A 123 -34.61 10.02 -1.55
C ARG A 123 -33.09 10.22 -1.50
N ASP A 124 -32.49 10.89 -2.49
CA ASP A 124 -31.05 11.07 -2.62
C ASP A 124 -30.53 12.29 -1.84
N VAL A 125 -31.44 13.15 -1.36
CA VAL A 125 -31.10 14.37 -0.61
C VAL A 125 -30.28 14.06 0.65
N ILE A 126 -30.72 13.10 1.47
CA ILE A 126 -30.01 12.72 2.70
C ILE A 126 -28.61 12.17 2.37
N PRO A 127 -28.45 11.20 1.46
CA PRO A 127 -27.13 10.75 1.03
C PRO A 127 -26.21 11.86 0.51
N VAL A 128 -26.73 12.77 -0.32
CA VAL A 128 -25.95 13.90 -0.85
C VAL A 128 -25.46 14.80 0.28
N ILE A 129 -26.31 15.10 1.27
CA ILE A 129 -25.92 15.85 2.46
C ILE A 129 -24.80 15.12 3.23
N LEU A 130 -24.89 13.80 3.39
CA LEU A 130 -23.85 13.02 4.06
C LEU A 130 -22.53 13.04 3.28
N ILE A 131 -22.56 12.99 1.95
CA ILE A 131 -21.36 13.15 1.11
C ILE A 131 -20.76 14.53 1.32
N LEU A 132 -21.57 15.59 1.29
CA LEU A 132 -21.11 16.96 1.53
C LEU A 132 -20.49 17.12 2.93
N ILE A 133 -21.11 16.55 3.97
CA ILE A 133 -20.54 16.52 5.32
C ILE A 133 -19.21 15.76 5.30
N GLY A 134 -19.12 14.62 4.63
CA GLY A 134 -17.88 13.85 4.45
C GLY A 134 -16.77 14.68 3.80
N ILE A 135 -17.08 15.44 2.76
CA ILE A 135 -16.13 16.33 2.06
C ILE A 135 -15.70 17.49 2.98
N ILE A 136 -16.63 18.16 3.67
CA ILE A 136 -16.32 19.30 4.56
C ILE A 136 -15.53 18.84 5.78
N SER A 137 -15.79 17.63 6.28
CA SER A 137 -15.08 17.01 7.40
C SER A 137 -13.78 16.32 7.01
N PHE A 138 -13.49 16.22 5.71
CA PHE A 138 -12.22 15.71 5.20
C PHE A 138 -11.07 16.53 5.78
N THR A 139 -10.04 15.85 6.24
CA THR A 139 -8.89 16.35 7.02
C THR A 139 -9.20 16.94 8.40
N ARG A 140 -10.47 17.01 8.83
CA ARG A 140 -10.87 17.60 10.14
C ARG A 140 -11.30 16.56 11.18
N VAL A 141 -11.73 15.39 10.71
CA VAL A 141 -12.14 14.25 11.54
C VAL A 141 -11.31 13.03 11.15
N THR A 142 -11.32 11.96 11.94
CA THR A 142 -10.58 10.72 11.65
C THR A 142 -10.96 10.11 10.30
N SER A 143 -9.99 9.48 9.63
CA SER A 143 -10.15 8.76 8.36
C SER A 143 -11.28 7.73 8.43
N VAL A 144 -11.43 7.03 9.56
CA VAL A 144 -12.48 6.04 9.80
C VAL A 144 -13.86 6.68 9.80
N ALA A 145 -14.04 7.79 10.50
CA ALA A 145 -15.33 8.48 10.55
C ALA A 145 -15.75 8.98 9.16
N THR A 146 -14.82 9.62 8.44
CA THR A 146 -15.07 10.09 7.07
C THR A 146 -15.38 8.93 6.12
N THR A 147 -14.65 7.81 6.23
CA THR A 147 -14.89 6.61 5.41
C THR A 147 -16.27 6.01 5.70
N LEU A 148 -16.66 5.88 6.98
CA LEU A 148 -17.98 5.38 7.37
C LEU A 148 -19.11 6.27 6.87
N LEU A 149 -18.95 7.60 6.95
CA LEU A 149 -19.93 8.55 6.42
C LEU A 149 -20.16 8.36 4.91
N ILE A 150 -19.07 8.24 4.15
CA ILE A 150 -19.14 8.00 2.70
C ILE A 150 -19.75 6.62 2.41
N LEU A 151 -19.36 5.58 3.14
CA LEU A 151 -19.95 4.24 3.00
C LEU A 151 -21.46 4.25 3.25
N ILE A 152 -21.93 4.90 4.32
CA ILE A 152 -23.35 5.02 4.64
C ILE A 152 -24.09 5.80 3.54
N ALA A 153 -23.53 6.93 3.11
CA ALA A 153 -24.15 7.76 2.09
C ALA A 153 -24.34 6.98 0.78
N PHE A 154 -23.28 6.35 0.29
CA PHE A 154 -23.36 5.58 -0.95
C PHE A 154 -24.16 4.28 -0.80
N TYR A 155 -24.18 3.66 0.38
CA TYR A 155 -25.10 2.54 0.64
C TYR A 155 -26.56 2.98 0.49
N LEU A 156 -26.92 4.16 1.01
CA LEU A 156 -28.27 4.70 0.90
C LEU A 156 -28.66 5.05 -0.55
N ILE A 157 -27.70 5.50 -1.37
CA ILE A 157 -27.89 5.68 -2.83
C ILE A 157 -28.04 4.32 -3.51
N GLY A 158 -27.14 3.39 -3.22
CA GLY A 158 -27.00 2.12 -3.91
C GLY A 158 -28.05 1.07 -3.57
N LYS A 159 -28.65 1.09 -2.37
CA LYS A 159 -29.58 0.03 -1.94
C LYS A 159 -30.74 -0.20 -2.91
N ASN A 160 -31.20 0.86 -3.58
CA ASN A 160 -32.31 0.84 -4.53
C ASN A 160 -31.91 1.24 -5.96
N SER A 161 -30.63 1.49 -6.23
CA SER A 161 -30.14 1.85 -7.56
C SER A 161 -30.06 0.62 -8.47
N GLU A 162 -30.23 0.80 -9.77
CA GLU A 162 -29.92 -0.23 -10.77
C GLU A 162 -28.41 -0.34 -11.00
N HIS A 163 -27.64 0.71 -10.67
CA HIS A 163 -26.19 0.82 -10.86
C HIS A 163 -25.39 0.48 -9.59
N LYS A 164 -25.77 -0.60 -8.90
CA LYS A 164 -25.16 -0.95 -7.59
C LYS A 164 -23.68 -1.30 -7.71
N ASN A 165 -23.29 -1.92 -8.84
CA ASN A 165 -21.92 -2.35 -9.06
C ASN A 165 -20.99 -1.15 -9.26
N GLU A 166 -21.39 -0.20 -10.08
CA GLU A 166 -20.68 1.05 -10.35
C GLU A 166 -20.53 1.86 -9.05
N LEU A 167 -21.61 1.98 -8.28
CA LEU A 167 -21.58 2.64 -6.98
C LEU A 167 -20.64 1.93 -6.00
N PHE A 168 -20.66 0.60 -5.95
CA PHE A 168 -19.74 -0.16 -5.10
C PHE A 168 -18.27 0.04 -5.49
N MET A 169 -17.96 0.02 -6.79
CA MET A 169 -16.59 0.27 -7.28
C MET A 169 -16.12 1.70 -6.96
N LEU A 170 -17.02 2.69 -7.09
CA LEU A 170 -16.72 4.07 -6.72
C LEU A 170 -16.47 4.22 -5.22
N ILE A 171 -17.29 3.59 -4.38
CA ILE A 171 -17.10 3.54 -2.92
C ILE A 171 -15.74 2.95 -2.58
N TRP A 172 -15.35 1.85 -3.24
CA TRP A 172 -14.07 1.19 -3.01
C TRP A 172 -12.91 2.16 -3.25
N ILE A 173 -12.93 2.88 -4.37
CA ILE A 173 -11.91 3.90 -4.69
C ILE A 173 -11.91 4.99 -3.62
N LEU A 174 -13.08 5.53 -3.26
CA LEU A 174 -13.20 6.63 -2.29
C LEU A 174 -12.73 6.23 -0.89
N ALA A 175 -13.10 5.04 -0.41
CA ALA A 175 -12.68 4.55 0.91
C ALA A 175 -11.16 4.42 1.02
N ASN A 176 -10.52 3.87 -0.01
CA ASN A 176 -9.06 3.77 -0.06
C ASN A 176 -8.41 5.15 -0.21
N ALA A 177 -8.95 6.01 -1.08
CA ALA A 177 -8.45 7.37 -1.25
C ALA A 177 -8.50 8.15 0.07
N ILE A 178 -9.60 8.06 0.83
CA ILE A 178 -9.72 8.71 2.15
C ILE A 178 -8.70 8.12 3.12
N PHE A 179 -8.67 6.80 3.29
CA PHE A 179 -7.76 6.17 4.24
C PHE A 179 -6.28 6.54 3.97
N PHE A 180 -5.85 6.39 2.72
CA PHE A 180 -4.46 6.66 2.34
C PHE A 180 -4.13 8.15 2.24
N SER A 181 -5.12 9.04 2.16
CA SER A 181 -4.89 10.49 2.28
C SER A 181 -4.45 10.87 3.70
N TYR A 182 -5.04 10.24 4.73
CA TYR A 182 -4.71 10.49 6.14
C TYR A 182 -3.48 9.75 6.64
N HIS A 183 -3.11 8.64 5.99
CA HIS A 183 -1.94 7.88 6.38
C HIS A 183 -0.66 8.61 5.97
N ILE A 184 0.18 9.00 6.94
CA ILE A 184 1.37 9.84 6.71
C ILE A 184 2.49 9.09 5.97
N ILE A 185 2.52 7.76 6.05
CA ILE A 185 3.47 6.95 5.29
C ILE A 185 2.94 6.74 3.87
N LYS A 186 3.67 7.23 2.87
CA LYS A 186 3.27 7.17 1.45
C LYS A 186 4.21 6.26 0.67
N VAL A 187 3.67 5.15 0.17
CA VAL A 187 4.41 4.16 -0.62
C VAL A 187 3.57 3.75 -1.81
N ASN A 188 4.21 3.53 -2.97
CA ASN A 188 3.52 3.27 -4.23
C ASN A 188 2.56 2.07 -4.16
N ARG A 189 2.91 1.03 -3.40
CA ARG A 189 2.09 -0.19 -3.26
C ARG A 189 0.70 0.05 -2.64
N TYR A 190 0.49 1.15 -1.91
CA TYR A 190 -0.82 1.45 -1.30
C TYR A 190 -1.88 1.84 -2.33
N ILE A 191 -1.49 2.11 -3.58
CA ILE A 191 -2.45 2.28 -4.68
C ILE A 191 -3.02 0.95 -5.20
N LEU A 192 -2.37 -0.20 -4.95
CA LEU A 192 -2.79 -1.48 -5.52
C LEU A 192 -4.25 -1.86 -5.22
N PRO A 193 -4.80 -1.62 -4.02
CA PRO A 193 -6.19 -1.95 -3.72
C PRO A 193 -7.23 -1.24 -4.60
N ILE A 194 -6.90 -0.11 -5.23
CA ILE A 194 -7.82 0.61 -6.11
C ILE A 194 -7.70 0.22 -7.59
N VAL A 195 -6.71 -0.60 -7.96
CA VAL A 195 -6.51 -1.04 -9.35
C VAL A 195 -7.70 -1.84 -9.88
N PRO A 196 -8.29 -2.81 -9.15
CA PRO A 196 -9.47 -3.53 -9.63
C PRO A 196 -10.69 -2.63 -9.96
N PRO A 197 -11.17 -1.74 -9.07
CA PRO A 197 -12.28 -0.85 -9.41
C PRO A 197 -11.90 0.17 -10.50
N PHE A 198 -10.63 0.59 -10.58
CA PHE A 198 -10.16 1.44 -11.67
C PHE A 198 -10.27 0.73 -13.04
N ILE A 199 -9.84 -0.54 -13.13
CA ILE A 199 -9.99 -1.37 -14.33
C ILE A 199 -11.47 -1.56 -14.68
N PHE A 200 -12.34 -1.75 -13.68
CA PHE A 200 -13.78 -1.85 -13.91
C PHE A 200 -14.31 -0.63 -14.69
N PHE A 201 -13.94 0.59 -14.29
CA PHE A 201 -14.37 1.82 -14.99
C PHE A 201 -13.72 1.98 -16.37
N ILE A 202 -12.49 1.50 -16.58
CA ILE A 202 -11.88 1.43 -17.92
C ILE A 202 -12.69 0.48 -18.82
N LEU A 203 -13.07 -0.70 -18.33
CA LEU A 203 -13.88 -1.65 -19.10
C LEU A 203 -15.26 -1.10 -19.41
N LEU A 204 -15.87 -0.39 -18.45
CA LEU A 204 -17.12 0.34 -18.67
C LEU A 204 -16.96 1.34 -19.82
N ALA A 205 -15.92 2.17 -19.77
CA ALA A 205 -15.63 3.15 -20.82
C ALA A 205 -15.40 2.50 -22.20
N ILE A 206 -14.64 1.40 -22.26
CA ILE A 206 -14.38 0.66 -23.50
C ILE A 206 -15.68 0.13 -24.13
N ASN A 207 -16.66 -0.28 -23.32
CA ASN A 207 -17.93 -0.79 -23.81
C ASN A 207 -18.88 0.34 -24.24
N THR A 208 -18.90 1.46 -23.53
CA THR A 208 -19.85 2.55 -23.78
C THR A 208 -19.44 3.46 -24.95
N ILE A 209 -18.14 3.70 -25.16
CA ILE A 209 -17.67 4.62 -26.21
C ILE A 209 -18.10 4.18 -27.63
N PRO A 210 -17.95 2.90 -28.05
CA PRO A 210 -18.36 2.45 -29.38
C PRO A 210 -19.87 2.54 -29.65
N GLU A 211 -20.70 2.66 -28.62
CA GLU A 211 -22.16 2.86 -28.76
C GLU A 211 -22.47 4.30 -29.20
N HIS A 212 -21.58 5.24 -28.91
CA HIS A 212 -21.72 6.67 -29.18
C HIS A 212 -20.87 7.19 -30.33
N ILE A 213 -19.78 6.50 -30.62
CA ILE A 213 -18.82 6.86 -31.67
C ILE A 213 -18.71 5.68 -32.63
N ASN A 214 -18.80 5.94 -33.93
CA ASN A 214 -18.70 4.91 -34.96
C ASN A 214 -17.27 4.37 -35.09
N ILE A 215 -16.89 3.51 -34.16
CA ILE A 215 -15.61 2.81 -34.10
C ILE A 215 -15.88 1.32 -33.85
N ASN A 216 -15.01 0.46 -34.37
CA ASN A 216 -15.09 -0.96 -34.04
C ASN A 216 -14.75 -1.16 -32.55
N LYS A 217 -15.64 -1.84 -31.81
CA LYS A 217 -15.51 -2.10 -30.37
C LYS A 217 -14.20 -2.77 -29.94
N ASN A 218 -13.52 -3.46 -30.87
CA ASN A 218 -12.25 -4.13 -30.59
C ASN A 218 -11.04 -3.20 -30.71
N VAL A 219 -11.16 -2.05 -31.40
CA VAL A 219 -10.02 -1.15 -31.68
C VAL A 219 -9.45 -0.58 -30.39
N ILE A 220 -10.30 -0.01 -29.53
CA ILE A 220 -9.85 0.57 -28.25
C ILE A 220 -9.11 -0.47 -27.39
N PRO A 221 -9.67 -1.66 -27.09
CA PRO A 221 -8.96 -2.68 -26.31
C PRO A 221 -7.63 -3.10 -26.94
N ILE A 222 -7.59 -3.35 -28.26
CA ILE A 222 -6.37 -3.80 -28.96
C ILE A 222 -5.28 -2.73 -28.86
N VAL A 223 -5.63 -1.46 -29.09
CA VAL A 223 -4.70 -0.34 -28.99
C VAL A 223 -4.17 -0.20 -27.56
N LEU A 224 -5.04 -0.29 -26.54
CA LEU A 224 -4.61 -0.23 -25.15
C LEU A 224 -3.68 -1.39 -24.77
N ILE A 225 -4.00 -2.62 -25.18
CA ILE A 225 -3.14 -3.80 -24.92
C ILE A 225 -1.76 -3.59 -25.55
N ALA A 226 -1.70 -3.13 -26.80
CA ALA A 226 -0.43 -2.86 -27.48
C ALA A 226 0.38 -1.77 -26.76
N LEU A 227 -0.27 -0.66 -26.40
CA LEU A 227 0.40 0.45 -25.71
C LEU A 227 0.90 0.06 -24.32
N PHE A 228 0.11 -0.69 -23.54
CA PHE A 228 0.53 -1.18 -22.22
C PHE A 228 1.66 -2.21 -22.33
N ALA A 229 1.63 -3.09 -23.35
CA ALA A 229 2.73 -4.03 -23.59
C ALA A 229 4.03 -3.28 -23.92
N ILE A 230 3.98 -2.33 -24.85
CA ILE A 230 5.14 -1.48 -25.20
C ILE A 230 5.64 -0.73 -23.97
N GLN A 231 4.73 -0.13 -23.19
CA GLN A 231 5.09 0.59 -21.98
C GLN A 231 5.74 -0.32 -20.93
N ALA A 232 5.25 -1.54 -20.76
CA ALA A 232 5.83 -2.48 -19.81
C ALA A 232 7.30 -2.79 -20.17
N PHE A 233 7.59 -3.04 -21.45
CA PHE A 233 8.96 -3.25 -21.93
C PHE A 233 9.81 -1.98 -21.84
N ALA A 234 9.26 -0.83 -22.19
CA ALA A 234 9.97 0.45 -22.11
C ALA A 234 10.35 0.78 -20.66
N PHE A 235 9.42 0.59 -19.72
CA PHE A 235 9.64 0.83 -18.30
C PHE A 235 10.68 -0.14 -17.71
N THR A 236 10.59 -1.44 -18.00
CA THR A 236 11.59 -2.40 -17.48
C THR A 236 12.99 -2.13 -18.01
N ALA A 237 13.12 -1.59 -19.23
CA ALA A 237 14.40 -1.15 -19.77
C ALA A 237 15.01 0.07 -19.04
N THR A 238 14.20 0.83 -18.28
CA THR A 238 14.69 1.96 -17.45
C THR A 238 15.11 1.56 -16.04
N VAL A 239 14.85 0.31 -15.64
CA VAL A 239 15.26 -0.19 -14.32
C VAL A 239 16.73 -0.57 -14.39
N GLU A 240 17.60 0.32 -13.94
CA GLU A 240 19.02 0.02 -13.81
C GLU A 240 19.26 -0.92 -12.62
N PRO A 241 20.05 -2.00 -12.80
CA PRO A 241 20.50 -2.82 -11.68
C PRO A 241 21.24 -1.94 -10.68
N THR A 242 20.78 -1.92 -9.43
CA THR A 242 21.40 -1.12 -8.37
C THR A 242 21.94 -2.00 -7.26
N ASN A 243 23.20 -1.77 -6.91
CA ASN A 243 23.85 -2.41 -5.79
C ASN A 243 23.54 -1.71 -4.45
N LYS A 244 22.77 -0.61 -4.49
CA LYS A 244 22.47 0.24 -3.34
C LYS A 244 21.79 -0.50 -2.18
N TYR A 245 21.16 -1.63 -2.47
CA TYR A 245 20.44 -2.45 -1.48
C TYR A 245 21.14 -3.77 -1.13
N LEU A 246 22.33 -4.03 -1.67
CA LEU A 246 23.09 -5.27 -1.41
C LEU A 246 23.78 -5.26 -0.04
N ALA A 247 24.01 -4.10 0.56
CA ALA A 247 24.74 -3.97 1.82
C ALA A 247 24.17 -4.83 2.95
N THR A 248 22.84 -4.95 3.04
CA THR A 248 22.17 -5.84 4.00
C THR A 248 22.54 -7.30 3.75
N GLU A 249 22.41 -7.77 2.51
CA GLU A 249 22.75 -9.13 2.12
C GLU A 249 24.25 -9.42 2.34
N GLU A 250 25.13 -8.50 1.97
CA GLU A 250 26.58 -8.67 2.14
C GLU A 250 27.03 -8.74 3.60
N ILE A 251 26.39 -7.98 4.51
CA ILE A 251 26.66 -8.08 5.95
C ILE A 251 26.08 -9.38 6.50
N SER A 252 24.85 -9.75 6.12
CA SER A 252 24.25 -11.00 6.56
C SER A 252 25.06 -12.21 6.12
N ASN A 253 25.47 -12.28 4.85
CA ASN A 253 26.30 -13.35 4.33
C ASN A 253 27.66 -13.42 5.02
N TYR A 254 28.26 -12.28 5.39
CA TYR A 254 29.50 -12.30 6.16
C TYR A 254 29.34 -13.02 7.51
N ILE A 255 28.24 -12.76 8.23
CA ILE A 255 27.98 -13.42 9.52
C ILE A 255 27.79 -14.92 9.31
N ILE A 256 26.99 -15.30 8.30
CA ILE A 256 26.69 -16.70 7.95
C ILE A 256 27.96 -17.46 7.54
N ASP A 257 28.77 -16.87 6.65
CA ASP A 257 29.98 -17.49 6.11
C ASP A 257 31.08 -17.59 7.17
N SER A 258 31.16 -16.60 8.07
CA SER A 258 32.17 -16.57 9.14
C SER A 258 31.81 -17.51 10.30
N ASN A 259 30.53 -17.82 10.51
CA ASN A 259 30.05 -18.59 11.66
C ASN A 259 29.07 -19.68 11.23
N PRO A 260 29.51 -20.95 11.13
CA PRO A 260 28.62 -22.07 10.80
C PRO A 260 27.47 -22.29 11.79
N ASP A 261 27.57 -21.75 13.01
CA ASP A 261 26.55 -21.85 14.07
C ASP A 261 25.79 -20.52 14.29
N TYR A 262 25.78 -19.62 13.29
CA TYR A 262 25.13 -18.31 13.41
C TYR A 262 23.65 -18.39 13.80
N GLU A 263 22.96 -19.48 13.44
CA GLU A 263 21.56 -19.71 13.78
C GLU A 263 21.33 -19.77 15.29
N ASN A 264 22.34 -20.10 16.10
CA ASN A 264 22.25 -20.13 17.57
C ASN A 264 22.75 -18.82 18.22
N MET A 265 23.18 -17.84 17.44
CA MET A 265 23.67 -16.55 17.91
C MET A 265 22.53 -15.53 18.00
N THR A 266 22.61 -14.63 18.99
CA THR A 266 21.73 -13.46 19.03
C THR A 266 22.40 -12.31 18.31
N ILE A 267 21.70 -11.70 17.35
CA ILE A 267 22.27 -10.65 16.50
C ILE A 267 21.46 -9.36 16.69
N GLY A 268 22.11 -8.32 17.22
CA GLY A 268 21.52 -7.01 17.40
C GLY A 268 21.51 -6.23 16.09
N VAL A 269 20.40 -5.55 15.80
CA VAL A 269 20.27 -4.76 14.57
C VAL A 269 19.52 -3.45 14.84
N TYR A 270 19.88 -2.39 14.13
CA TYR A 270 19.16 -1.11 14.22
C TYR A 270 17.73 -1.17 13.63
N ASN A 271 17.47 -2.10 12.71
CA ASN A 271 16.16 -2.33 12.08
C ASN A 271 15.97 -3.81 11.77
N ILE A 272 15.00 -4.48 12.39
CA ILE A 272 14.85 -5.94 12.30
C ILE A 272 14.45 -6.45 10.92
N ARG A 273 13.61 -5.71 10.18
CA ARG A 273 12.93 -6.20 8.97
C ARG A 273 13.88 -6.69 7.86
N PRO A 274 14.92 -5.94 7.47
CA PRO A 274 15.81 -6.40 6.40
C PRO A 274 16.68 -7.59 6.82
N TYR A 275 17.06 -7.70 8.10
CA TYR A 275 18.00 -8.73 8.55
C TYR A 275 17.34 -10.03 9.00
N SER A 276 16.14 -9.99 9.57
CA SER A 276 15.43 -11.22 9.98
C SER A 276 15.09 -12.13 8.80
N TRP A 277 15.02 -11.57 7.59
CA TRP A 277 14.86 -12.35 6.36
C TRP A 277 16.11 -13.18 6.01
N TRP A 278 17.30 -12.64 6.25
CA TRP A 278 18.58 -13.27 5.88
C TRP A 278 19.20 -14.11 7.00
N ILE A 279 19.17 -13.56 8.22
CA ILE A 279 19.86 -14.11 9.39
C ILE A 279 18.88 -14.93 10.27
N GLY A 280 17.57 -14.75 10.09
CA GLY A 280 16.55 -15.54 10.76
C GLY A 280 16.05 -14.95 12.09
N PRO A 281 15.35 -15.75 12.91
CA PRO A 281 14.53 -15.26 14.01
C PRO A 281 15.31 -14.73 15.22
N ASN A 282 16.60 -15.05 15.36
CA ASN A 282 17.41 -14.62 16.51
C ASN A 282 17.97 -13.20 16.39
N THR A 283 17.42 -12.41 15.46
CA THR A 283 17.69 -10.97 15.36
C THR A 283 16.84 -10.17 16.35
N ILE A 284 17.46 -9.24 17.07
CA ILE A 284 16.79 -8.33 18.01
C ILE A 284 17.06 -6.87 17.68
N ILE A 285 16.12 -5.97 17.97
CA ILE A 285 16.32 -4.53 17.78
C ILE A 285 17.17 -3.98 18.93
N LEU A 286 18.25 -3.27 18.59
CA LEU A 286 19.02 -2.44 19.52
C LEU A 286 19.23 -1.07 18.88
N HIS A 287 18.78 -0.01 19.56
CA HIS A 287 18.81 1.33 19.01
C HIS A 287 20.18 1.99 19.18
N ALA A 288 20.70 2.57 18.10
CA ALA A 288 22.04 3.13 18.02
C ALA A 288 22.25 4.40 18.88
N ASP A 289 21.17 5.06 19.28
CA ASP A 289 21.17 6.28 20.10
C ASP A 289 21.47 6.01 21.59
N VAL A 290 21.53 4.73 21.99
CA VAL A 290 21.89 4.32 23.34
C VAL A 290 23.10 3.36 23.33
N PRO A 291 24.34 3.86 23.10
CA PRO A 291 25.54 3.00 23.01
C PRO A 291 25.78 2.12 24.24
N GLY A 292 25.35 2.59 25.42
CA GLY A 292 25.44 1.82 26.66
C GLY A 292 24.59 0.54 26.67
N GLU A 293 23.46 0.52 25.95
CA GLU A 293 22.64 -0.69 25.81
C GLU A 293 23.31 -1.71 24.88
N ILE A 294 23.97 -1.24 23.83
CA ILE A 294 24.74 -2.09 22.92
C ILE A 294 25.91 -2.74 23.69
N ASP A 295 26.71 -1.94 24.39
CA ASP A 295 27.86 -2.43 25.17
C ASP A 295 27.48 -3.44 26.27
N GLN A 296 26.28 -3.35 26.82
CA GLN A 296 25.76 -4.25 27.87
C GLN A 296 24.99 -5.44 27.30
N SER A 297 24.76 -5.48 25.99
CA SER A 297 23.98 -6.55 25.35
C SER A 297 24.80 -7.82 25.16
N ASN A 298 24.13 -8.97 25.30
CA ASN A 298 24.72 -10.30 25.07
C ASN A 298 24.57 -10.75 23.60
N VAL A 299 24.64 -9.81 22.65
CA VAL A 299 24.59 -10.13 21.22
C VAL A 299 26.00 -10.43 20.71
N SER A 300 26.11 -11.40 19.80
CA SER A 300 27.38 -11.76 19.16
C SER A 300 27.82 -10.71 18.14
N TYR A 301 26.85 -10.16 17.41
CA TYR A 301 27.06 -9.10 16.43
C TYR A 301 26.05 -7.98 16.61
N TYR A 302 26.46 -6.76 16.25
CA TYR A 302 25.59 -5.61 16.12
C TYR A 302 25.71 -4.96 14.73
N ILE A 303 24.59 -4.77 14.04
CA ILE A 303 24.53 -4.07 12.74
C ILE A 303 23.95 -2.68 12.94
N SER A 304 24.72 -1.65 12.54
CA SER A 304 24.34 -0.24 12.64
C SER A 304 24.21 0.44 11.29
N GLN A 305 23.29 1.41 11.20
CA GLN A 305 23.13 2.30 10.04
C GLN A 305 24.12 3.47 9.99
N SER A 306 24.89 3.65 11.07
CA SER A 306 25.90 4.70 11.18
C SER A 306 27.07 4.21 12.00
N ARG A 307 28.24 4.81 11.79
CA ARG A 307 29.39 4.55 12.64
C ARG A 307 29.07 4.94 14.09
N ILE A 308 29.44 4.08 15.03
CA ILE A 308 29.32 4.33 16.47
C ILE A 308 30.73 4.36 17.03
N ASP A 309 31.14 5.55 17.47
CA ASP A 309 32.43 5.74 18.09
C ASP A 309 32.37 5.33 19.58
N ASN A 310 33.41 4.65 20.06
CA ASN A 310 33.62 4.29 21.47
C ASN A 310 32.73 3.15 22.05
N LEU A 311 32.33 2.16 21.26
CA LEU A 311 31.86 0.89 21.83
C LEU A 311 33.04 0.19 22.52
N LYS A 312 32.86 -0.20 23.79
CA LYS A 312 33.93 -0.79 24.61
C LYS A 312 34.09 -2.28 24.36
N ASN A 313 32.96 -2.96 24.17
CA ASN A 313 32.92 -4.42 24.07
C ASN A 313 32.81 -4.92 22.63
N PHE A 314 32.81 -4.00 21.66
CA PHE A 314 32.56 -4.32 20.26
C PHE A 314 33.64 -3.75 19.36
N THR A 315 34.02 -4.49 18.33
CA THR A 315 34.97 -4.08 17.31
C THR A 315 34.31 -4.07 15.95
N GLU A 316 34.49 -3.01 15.16
CA GLU A 316 34.00 -2.98 13.78
C GLU A 316 34.79 -3.99 12.93
N VAL A 317 34.10 -4.95 12.33
CA VAL A 317 34.71 -6.03 11.52
C VAL A 317 34.37 -5.94 10.04
N LYS A 318 33.27 -5.26 9.69
CA LYS A 318 32.89 -5.05 8.28
C LYS A 318 32.14 -3.75 8.09
N ASN A 319 32.42 -3.09 6.96
CA ASN A 319 31.63 -1.99 6.44
C ASN A 319 31.19 -2.31 5.01
N SER A 320 29.90 -2.16 4.71
CA SER A 320 29.40 -2.22 3.33
C SER A 320 28.26 -1.23 3.15
N GLY A 321 28.31 -0.42 2.09
CA GLY A 321 27.24 0.52 1.73
C GLY A 321 26.84 1.49 2.84
N GLY A 322 27.74 1.84 3.76
CA GLY A 322 27.45 2.70 4.92
C GLY A 322 26.83 1.98 6.13
N LEU A 323 26.60 0.67 6.04
CA LEU A 323 26.26 -0.17 7.18
C LEU A 323 27.55 -0.66 7.87
N HIS A 324 27.52 -0.67 9.20
CA HIS A 324 28.66 -1.05 10.04
C HIS A 324 28.30 -2.29 10.85
N LEU A 325 29.10 -3.34 10.72
CA LEU A 325 29.00 -4.57 11.50
C LEU A 325 30.05 -4.55 12.61
N TYR A 326 29.60 -4.73 13.84
CA TYR A 326 30.44 -4.85 15.01
C TYR A 326 30.34 -6.26 15.59
N GLU A 327 31.48 -6.85 15.92
CA GLU A 327 31.61 -8.13 16.60
C GLU A 327 31.85 -7.89 18.10
N ASN A 328 31.18 -8.67 18.95
CA ASN A 328 31.37 -8.59 20.40
C ASN A 328 32.65 -9.32 20.79
N ASN A 329 33.57 -8.62 21.45
CA ASN A 329 34.87 -9.14 21.86
C ASN A 329 34.80 -10.21 22.98
N ASN A 330 33.60 -10.43 23.55
CA ASN A 330 33.39 -11.35 24.67
C ASN A 330 32.94 -12.76 24.26
N PHE A 331 32.76 -13.03 22.96
CA PHE A 331 32.25 -14.30 22.43
C PHE A 331 33.20 -14.96 21.45
#